data_AF-A0A127SEG3-F1
#
_entry.id   AF-A0A127SEG3-F1
#
_cell.length_a   1.000
_cell.length_b   1.000
_cell.length_c   1.000
_cell.angle_alpha   90.00
_cell.angle_beta   90.00
_cell.angle_gamma   90.00
#
_symmetry.space_group_name_H-M   'P 1'
#
loop_
_entity.id
_entity.type
_entity.pdbx_description
1 polymer ?
#
loop_
_entity_poly.entity_id
_entity_poly.type
_entity_poly.pdbx_seq_one_letter_code
_entity_poly.pdbx_strand_id
1 'polypeptide(L)' 'VEVKFLGEGHTTDNVVAYYPAENVLFGGCLVKELDAKKGNLDDANVKAWSTTIDQVMKTYPNAKNVIPGHG' A
#
# COMPACT_ATOMS: atom_id res chain seq x y z
N VAL A 1 14.02 7.02 5.37
CA VAL A 1 12.91 6.09 5.12
C VAL A 1 11.84 6.32 6.16
N GLU A 2 10.58 6.37 5.74
CA GLU A 2 9.42 6.46 6.63
C GLU A 2 8.61 5.19 6.51
N VAL A 3 8.30 4.54 7.63
CA VAL A 3 7.43 3.35 7.66
C VAL A 3 6.18 3.71 8.42
N LYS A 4 5.00 3.47 7.84
CA LYS A 4 3.74 3.92 8.43
C LYS A 4 2.62 2.92 8.23
N PHE A 5 1.90 2.67 9.31
CA PHE A 5 0.58 2.06 9.27
C PHE A 5 -0.45 3.15 8.94
N LEU A 6 -1.20 2.95 7.86
CA LEU A 6 -2.20 3.92 7.38
C LEU A 6 -3.63 3.35 7.38
N GLY A 7 -3.79 2.13 7.89
CA GLY A 7 -5.05 1.40 7.92
C GLY A 7 -4.89 -0.04 7.47
N GLU A 8 -5.92 -0.84 7.74
CA GLU A 8 -5.97 -2.26 7.37
C GLU A 8 -6.21 -2.44 5.87
N GLY A 9 -5.77 -3.55 5.30
CA GLY A 9 -5.94 -3.84 3.89
C GLY A 9 -5.68 -5.30 3.55
N HIS A 10 -4.51 -5.61 3.02
CA HIS A 10 -4.14 -7.00 2.71
C HIS A 10 -4.02 -7.85 3.97
N THR A 11 -3.54 -7.23 5.05
CA THR A 11 -3.56 -7.76 6.41
C THR A 11 -4.05 -6.66 7.36
N THR A 12 -4.34 -7.01 8.61
CA THR A 12 -4.72 -6.03 9.65
C THR A 12 -3.54 -5.19 10.14
N ASP A 13 -2.31 -5.58 9.82
CA ASP A 13 -1.07 -4.99 10.30
C ASP A 13 -0.15 -4.46 9.17
N ASN A 14 -0.61 -4.46 7.90
CA ASN A 14 0.22 -4.02 6.78
C ASN A 14 0.78 -2.60 6.98
N VAL A 15 2.00 -2.35 6.52
CA VAL A 15 2.60 -1.01 6.51
C VAL A 15 3.10 -0.67 5.10
N VAL A 16 3.27 0.62 4.83
CA VAL A 16 3.99 1.09 3.65
C VAL A 16 5.31 1.74 4.05
N ALA A 17 6.29 1.69 3.15
CA ALA A 17 7.58 2.36 3.33
C ALA A 17 7.81 3.40 2.23
N TYR A 18 8.02 4.65 2.61
CA TYR A 18 8.30 5.75 1.69
C TYR A 18 9.76 6.20 1.78
N TYR A 19 10.35 6.45 0.62
CA TYR A 19 11.72 6.90 0.41
C TYR A 19 11.69 8.28 -0.25
N PRO A 20 11.73 9.38 0.54
CA PRO A 20 11.49 10.73 0.03
C PRO A 20 12.55 11.21 -0.98
N ALA A 21 13.81 10.83 -0.80
CA ALA A 21 14.89 11.27 -1.69
C ALA A 21 14.72 10.72 -3.11
N GLU A 22 14.16 9.52 -3.23
CA GLU A 22 13.94 8.81 -4.49
C GLU A 22 12.49 8.98 -5.01
N ASN A 23 11.59 9.55 -4.19
CA ASN A 23 10.14 9.58 -4.44
C ASN A 23 9.56 8.18 -4.71
N VAL A 24 10.03 7.17 -3.98
CA VAL A 24 9.60 5.77 -4.13
C VAL A 24 8.76 5.34 -2.94
N LEU A 25 7.62 4.71 -3.22
CA LEU A 25 6.75 4.08 -2.23
C LEU A 25 6.77 2.56 -2.40
N PHE A 26 7.23 1.84 -1.39
CA PHE A 26 7.01 0.40 -1.28
C PHE A 26 5.66 0.17 -0.62
N GLY A 27 4.69 -0.24 -1.43
CA GLY A 27 3.34 -0.56 -0.98
C GLY A 27 3.19 -1.99 -0.47
N GLY A 28 4.11 -2.89 -0.84
CA GLY A 28 4.02 -4.31 -0.49
C GLY A 28 2.70 -4.91 -0.96
N CYS A 29 2.24 -5.98 -0.32
CA CYS A 29 1.03 -6.68 -0.73
C CYS A 29 -0.27 -5.86 -0.55
N LEU A 30 -0.21 -4.72 0.17
CA LEU A 30 -1.30 -3.74 0.26
C LEU A 30 -1.57 -3.09 -1.10
N VAL A 31 -0.53 -2.81 -1.90
CA VAL A 31 -0.67 -2.30 -3.26
C VAL A 31 -0.67 -3.46 -4.26
N LYS A 32 -1.57 -3.39 -5.25
CA LYS A 32 -1.66 -4.36 -6.34
C LYS A 32 -1.09 -3.76 -7.63
N GLU A 33 -0.45 -4.60 -8.43
CA GLU A 33 -0.13 -4.25 -9.81
C GLU A 33 -1.41 -3.93 -10.61
N LEU A 34 -1.24 -3.25 -11.74
CA LEU A 34 -2.37 -2.94 -12.63
C LEU A 34 -3.03 -4.24 -13.12
N ASP A 35 -4.36 -4.22 -13.21
CA ASP A 35 -5.20 -5.35 -13.63
C ASP A 35 -5.15 -6.61 -12.74
N ALA A 36 -4.40 -6.60 -11.62
CA ALA A 36 -4.39 -7.71 -10.68
C ALA A 36 -5.68 -7.81 -9.85
N LYS A 37 -6.00 -9.06 -9.48
CA LYS A 37 -6.98 -9.37 -8.44
C LYS A 37 -6.36 -9.14 -7.05
N LYS A 38 -7.19 -9.20 -6.00
CA LYS A 38 -6.74 -8.96 -4.62
C LYS A 38 -5.77 -10.02 -4.05
N GLY A 39 -5.62 -11.17 -4.71
CA GLY A 39 -4.77 -12.26 -4.24
C GLY A 39 -5.36 -12.97 -3.01
N ASN A 40 -4.51 -13.35 -2.05
CA ASN A 40 -4.94 -13.94 -0.79
C ASN A 40 -5.76 -12.94 0.04
N LEU A 41 -6.87 -13.41 0.61
CA LEU A 41 -7.80 -12.62 1.42
C LEU A 41 -7.98 -13.16 2.84
N ASP A 42 -7.28 -14.24 3.23
CA ASP A 42 -7.49 -14.93 4.51
C ASP A 42 -7.34 -13.98 5.72
N ASP A 43 -6.40 -13.03 5.65
CA ASP A 43 -6.12 -12.04 6.70
C ASP A 43 -6.59 -10.61 6.33
N ALA A 44 -7.28 -10.45 5.19
CA ALA A 44 -7.55 -9.14 4.61
C ALA A 44 -8.78 -8.46 5.19
N ASN A 45 -8.66 -7.14 5.44
CA ASN A 45 -9.82 -6.28 5.66
C ASN A 45 -10.26 -5.63 4.35
N VAL A 46 -11.06 -6.36 3.56
CA VAL A 46 -11.56 -5.91 2.26
C VAL A 46 -12.47 -4.67 2.36
N LYS A 47 -13.12 -4.44 3.51
CA LYS A 47 -14.00 -3.28 3.71
C LYS A 47 -13.19 -1.99 3.89
N ALA A 48 -12.06 -2.05 4.60
CA ALA A 48 -11.21 -0.89 4.87
C ALA A 48 -10.20 -0.60 3.75
N TRP A 49 -9.81 -1.62 2.97
CA TRP A 49 -8.68 -1.55 2.05
C TRP A 49 -8.71 -0.33 1.10
N SER A 50 -9.85 -0.04 0.45
CA SER A 50 -9.93 1.11 -0.46
C SER A 50 -9.64 2.44 0.25
N THR A 51 -10.18 2.63 1.46
CA THR A 51 -9.95 3.83 2.25
C THR A 51 -8.51 3.94 2.71
N THR A 52 -7.87 2.82 3.04
CA THR A 52 -6.44 2.76 3.34
C THR A 52 -5.59 3.21 2.15
N ILE A 53 -5.91 2.76 0.93
CA ILE A 53 -5.21 3.21 -0.29
C ILE A 53 -5.40 4.70 -0.52
N ASP A 54 -6.60 5.24 -0.33
CA ASP A 54 -6.82 6.69 -0.39
C ASP A 54 -5.97 7.45 0.62
N GLN A 55 -5.80 6.91 1.82
CA GLN A 55 -4.96 7.51 2.86
C GLN A 55 -3.47 7.47 2.49
N VAL A 56 -3.00 6.38 1.86
CA VAL A 56 -1.65 6.26 1.31
C VAL A 56 -1.40 7.34 0.24
N MET A 57 -2.32 7.48 -0.72
CA MET A 57 -2.21 8.49 -1.80
C MET A 57 -2.19 9.92 -1.25
N LYS A 58 -3.04 10.22 -0.25
CA LYS A 58 -3.05 11.54 0.41
C LYS A 58 -1.80 11.82 1.24
N THR A 59 -1.23 10.79 1.87
CA THR A 59 -0.03 10.93 2.72
C THR A 59 1.23 11.13 1.87
N TYR A 60 1.31 10.47 0.72
CA TYR A 60 2.49 10.48 -0.15
C TYR A 60 2.18 10.97 -1.57
N PRO A 61 1.67 12.22 -1.75
CA PRO A 61 1.24 12.74 -3.05
C PRO A 61 2.39 12.91 -4.05
N ASN A 62 3.64 12.92 -3.57
CA ASN A 62 4.84 13.07 -4.39
C ASN A 62 5.48 11.74 -4.79
N ALA A 63 4.92 10.59 -4.39
CA ALA A 63 5.43 9.29 -4.82
C ALA A 63 5.30 9.17 -6.35
N LYS A 64 6.44 8.96 -7.03
CA LYS A 64 6.51 8.80 -8.49
C LYS A 64 6.56 7.34 -8.91
N ASN A 65 7.24 6.52 -8.12
CA ASN A 65 7.32 5.07 -8.34
C ASN A 65 6.66 4.36 -7.16
N VAL A 66 5.82 3.38 -7.46
CA VAL A 66 5.12 2.56 -6.46
C VAL A 66 5.45 1.10 -6.72
N ILE A 67 5.97 0.42 -5.71
CA ILE A 67 6.41 -0.98 -5.80
C ILE A 67 5.39 -1.87 -5.08
N PRO A 68 4.63 -2.72 -5.81
CA PRO A 68 3.71 -3.68 -5.20
C PRO A 68 4.48 -4.85 -4.56
N GLY A 69 3.78 -5.67 -3.77
CA GLY A 69 4.36 -6.89 -3.19
C GLY A 69 4.50 -8.04 -4.20
N HIS A 70 3.69 -8.01 -5.26
CA HIS A 70 3.73 -8.93 -6.39
C HIS A 70 3.51 -8.13 -7.67
N GLY A 71 4.39 -8.32 -8.66
CA GLY A 71 4.42 -7.57 -9.94
C GLY A 71 5.80 -7.00 -10.25
#